data_AF-A0A654AX24-F1
#
_entry.id   AF-A0A654AX24-F1
#
_cell.length_a   1.000
_cell.length_b   1.000
_cell.length_c   1.000
_cell.angle_alpha   90.00
_cell.angle_beta   90.00
_cell.angle_gamma   90.00
#
_symmetry.space_group_name_H-M   'P 1'
#
loop_
_entity.id
_entity.type
_entity.pdbx_description
1 polymer ?
#
loop_
_entity_poly.entity_id
_entity_poly.type
_entity_poly.pdbx_seq_one_letter_code
_entity_poly.pdbx_strand_id
1 'polypeptide(L)'
;MKLPLVIILATLGLPALAAAQSIGEPLPGRGPVNAKPAAARPAPSQAARPCPEYGPGFVRVEGSSACVRVGGGVRVEFGKTSGRRGYGYGSGADAMVYGEARSQSSVGEVRAVISGRGRVDNNLNNGWQRW
;
A
#
# COMPACT_ATOMS: atom_id res chain seq x y z
N MET A 1 -34.53 -51.31 35.75
CA MET A 1 -33.14 -51.26 36.25
C MET A 1 -32.12 -51.68 35.17
N LYS A 2 -32.17 -51.10 33.96
CA LYS A 2 -31.19 -51.35 32.86
C LYS A 2 -30.88 -50.11 32.01
N LEU A 3 -31.36 -48.92 32.42
CA LEU A 3 -31.06 -47.66 31.74
C LEU A 3 -29.79 -46.90 32.22
N PRO A 4 -29.26 -47.06 33.47
CA PRO A 4 -28.10 -46.27 33.88
C PRO A 4 -26.77 -46.83 33.35
N LEU A 5 -26.75 -48.10 32.95
CA LEU A 5 -25.54 -48.79 32.47
C LEU A 5 -25.09 -48.30 31.09
N VAL A 6 -26.03 -47.90 30.22
CA VAL A 6 -25.74 -47.44 28.85
C VAL A 6 -25.11 -46.04 28.85
N ILE A 7 -25.49 -45.19 29.80
CA ILE A 7 -24.97 -43.81 29.91
C ILE A 7 -23.54 -43.82 30.45
N ILE A 8 -23.20 -44.74 31.35
CA ILE A 8 -21.84 -44.88 31.89
C ILE A 8 -20.89 -45.48 30.83
N LEU A 9 -21.37 -46.35 29.93
CA LEU A 9 -20.55 -46.89 28.85
C LEU A 9 -20.27 -45.86 27.74
N ALA A 10 -21.14 -44.86 27.57
CA ALA A 10 -20.98 -43.82 26.56
C ALA A 10 -19.99 -42.70 26.96
N THR A 11 -19.70 -42.53 28.25
CA THR A 11 -18.81 -41.46 28.76
C THR A 11 -17.35 -41.91 28.96
N LEU A 12 -17.05 -43.20 28.86
CA LEU A 12 -15.71 -43.78 29.06
C LEU A 12 -14.94 -44.07 27.75
N GLY A 13 -15.50 -43.74 26.59
CA GLY A 13 -14.95 -44.05 25.26
C GLY A 13 -14.10 -42.97 24.60
N LEU A 14 -13.58 -41.97 25.32
CA LEU A 14 -12.74 -40.91 24.75
C LEU A 14 -11.44 -40.71 25.55
N PRO A 15 -10.45 -41.59 25.38
CA PRO A 15 -9.06 -41.16 25.47
C PRO A 15 -8.31 -41.48 24.18
N ALA A 16 -7.37 -40.59 23.83
CA ALA A 16 -6.37 -40.70 22.78
C ALA A 16 -6.75 -40.26 21.35
N LEU A 17 -6.72 -38.94 21.12
CA LEU A 17 -6.10 -38.37 19.92
C LEU A 17 -5.63 -36.94 20.23
N ALA A 18 -4.72 -36.83 21.20
CA ALA A 18 -3.81 -35.71 21.29
C ALA A 18 -2.47 -36.13 20.68
N ALA A 19 -1.96 -35.29 19.78
CA ALA A 19 -0.63 -35.27 19.18
C ALA A 19 -0.27 -36.37 18.16
N ALA A 20 -0.50 -36.05 16.88
CA ALA A 20 0.46 -36.39 15.82
C ALA A 20 0.56 -35.18 14.88
N GLN A 21 1.50 -34.30 15.21
CA GLN A 21 1.90 -33.16 14.40
C GLN A 21 2.87 -33.70 13.35
N SER A 22 2.45 -33.94 12.11
CA SER A 22 3.37 -33.91 10.96
C SER A 22 2.59 -33.82 9.64
N ILE A 23 1.88 -32.72 9.45
CA ILE A 23 1.50 -32.27 8.10
C ILE A 23 2.68 -31.43 7.62
N GLY A 24 3.74 -32.11 7.23
CA GLY A 24 5.00 -31.48 6.87
C GLY A 24 5.85 -32.30 5.92
N GLU A 25 5.31 -33.35 5.28
CA GLU A 25 6.04 -34.05 4.23
C GLU A 25 5.77 -33.34 2.89
N PRO A 26 6.78 -32.72 2.25
CA PRO A 26 6.61 -32.10 0.94
C PRO A 26 6.30 -33.18 -0.11
N LEU A 27 5.22 -32.97 -0.86
CA LEU A 27 4.87 -33.81 -2.00
C LEU A 27 6.08 -33.95 -2.95
N PRO A 28 6.52 -35.17 -3.29
CA PRO A 28 7.65 -35.37 -4.19
C PRO A 28 7.36 -34.75 -5.55
N GLY A 29 8.19 -33.79 -5.97
CA GLY A 29 8.05 -33.04 -7.23
C GLY A 29 7.62 -31.58 -7.09
N ARG A 30 7.23 -31.10 -5.89
CA ARG A 30 7.12 -29.65 -5.63
C ARG A 30 8.43 -29.15 -5.03
N GLY A 31 9.17 -28.34 -5.79
CA GLY A 31 10.28 -27.55 -5.26
C GLY A 31 9.80 -26.63 -4.13
N PRO A 32 10.71 -26.17 -3.25
CA PRO A 32 10.34 -25.30 -2.14
C PRO A 32 9.62 -24.06 -2.68
N VAL A 33 8.48 -23.74 -2.07
CA VAL A 33 7.76 -22.50 -2.35
C VAL A 33 8.71 -21.36 -2.01
N ASN A 34 9.19 -20.65 -3.04
CA ASN A 34 10.00 -19.45 -2.84
C ASN A 34 9.17 -18.47 -2.01
N ALA A 35 9.55 -18.32 -0.74
CA ALA A 35 8.94 -17.34 0.14
C ALA A 35 9.10 -15.98 -0.54
N LYS A 36 7.97 -15.35 -0.87
CA LYS A 36 7.93 -14.00 -1.39
C LYS A 36 8.79 -13.13 -0.46
N PRO A 37 9.78 -12.36 -0.97
CA PRO A 37 10.59 -11.50 -0.12
C PRO A 37 9.63 -10.64 0.69
N ALA A 38 9.69 -10.76 2.03
CA ALA A 38 8.93 -9.88 2.89
C ALA A 38 9.31 -8.46 2.50
N ALA A 39 8.32 -7.65 2.11
CA ALA A 39 8.55 -6.27 1.75
C ALA A 39 9.36 -5.64 2.89
N ALA A 40 10.57 -5.18 2.59
CA ALA A 40 11.45 -4.61 3.58
C ALA A 40 10.68 -3.49 4.28
N ARG A 41 10.39 -3.68 5.57
CA ARG A 41 9.78 -2.64 6.40
C ARG A 41 10.71 -1.43 6.27
N PRO A 42 10.20 -0.24 5.88
CA PRO A 42 11.05 0.93 5.76
C PRO A 42 11.83 1.08 7.06
N ALA A 43 13.16 1.20 6.94
CA ALA A 43 14.02 1.44 8.09
C ALA A 43 13.39 2.57 8.91
N PRO A 44 13.34 2.48 10.24
CA PRO A 44 12.86 3.59 11.06
C PRO A 44 13.73 4.78 10.69
N SER A 45 13.14 5.73 9.95
CA SER A 45 13.79 6.98 9.61
C SER A 45 14.32 7.54 10.91
N GLN A 46 15.63 7.82 10.99
CA GLN A 46 16.21 8.58 12.10
C GLN A 46 15.23 9.68 12.46
N ALA A 47 14.70 9.62 13.69
CA ALA A 47 13.37 10.07 14.06
C ALA A 47 13.08 11.51 13.58
N ALA A 48 12.59 11.63 12.34
CA ALA A 48 12.16 12.89 11.78
C ALA A 48 11.04 13.39 12.70
N ARG A 49 11.31 14.47 13.44
CA ARG A 49 10.36 14.98 14.43
C ARG A 49 9.12 15.45 13.68
N PRO A 50 7.94 14.82 13.87
CA PRO A 50 6.74 15.28 13.21
C PRO A 50 6.40 16.70 13.69
N CYS A 51 5.90 17.54 12.79
CA CYS A 51 5.39 18.87 13.14
C CYS A 51 3.85 18.88 13.04
N PRO A 52 3.12 18.41 14.07
CA PRO A 52 1.67 18.42 14.05
C PRO A 52 1.08 19.84 14.01
N GLU A 53 1.86 20.87 14.34
CA GLU A 53 1.42 22.27 14.39
C GLU A 53 1.04 22.81 13.00
N TYR A 54 1.69 22.31 11.94
CA TYR A 54 1.41 22.71 10.55
C TYR A 54 0.48 21.72 9.82
N GLY A 55 0.16 20.60 10.46
CA GLY A 55 -0.74 19.57 9.94
C GLY A 55 -0.08 18.21 9.68
N PRO A 56 -0.85 17.23 9.21
CA PRO A 56 -0.36 15.87 8.98
C PRO A 56 0.66 15.81 7.84
N GLY A 57 1.69 14.98 8.01
CA GLY A 57 2.74 14.74 7.01
C GLY A 57 3.85 15.78 6.98
N PHE A 58 3.84 16.77 7.89
CA PHE A 58 4.96 17.67 8.07
C PHE A 58 6.01 17.07 9.00
N VAL A 59 7.27 17.16 8.58
CA VAL A 59 8.44 16.74 9.35
C VAL A 59 9.41 17.90 9.51
N ARG A 60 10.00 18.03 10.70
CA ARG A 60 11.03 19.02 10.99
C ARG A 60 12.29 18.69 10.19
N VAL A 61 12.87 19.69 9.54
CA VAL A 61 14.19 19.58 8.91
C VAL A 61 15.26 19.69 9.99
N GLU A 62 16.15 18.70 10.06
CA GLU A 62 17.28 18.71 10.99
C GLU A 62 18.10 20.00 10.86
N GLY A 63 18.40 20.65 11.98
CA GLY A 63 19.14 21.92 12.02
C GLY A 63 18.29 23.18 11.77
N SER A 64 16.95 23.08 11.65
CA SER A 64 16.07 24.25 11.54
C SER A 64 14.72 24.08 12.24
N SER A 65 14.00 25.17 12.46
CA SER A 65 12.60 25.17 12.88
C SER A 65 11.62 24.96 11.72
N ALA A 66 12.13 24.79 10.49
CA ALA A 66 11.31 24.62 9.31
C ALA A 66 10.72 23.21 9.25
N CYS A 67 9.45 23.13 8.88
CA CYS A 67 8.72 21.90 8.69
C CYS A 67 8.36 21.74 7.22
N VAL A 68 8.62 20.56 6.67
CA VAL A 68 8.40 20.25 5.26
C VAL A 68 7.43 19.10 5.10
N ARG A 69 6.62 19.16 4.05
CA ARG A 69 5.74 18.08 3.61
C ARG A 69 5.99 17.84 2.14
N VAL A 70 6.20 16.58 1.77
CA VAL A 70 6.28 16.16 0.37
C VAL A 70 5.14 15.20 0.10
N GLY A 71 4.44 15.40 -1.00
CA GLY A 71 3.39 14.52 -1.44
C GLY A 71 3.29 14.52 -2.96
N GLY A 72 2.33 13.76 -3.45
CA GLY A 72 2.13 13.60 -4.88
C GLY A 72 1.12 12.52 -5.17
N GLY A 73 0.88 12.32 -6.46
CA GLY A 73 -0.03 11.30 -6.96
C GLY A 73 0.39 10.87 -8.35
N VAL A 74 0.09 9.63 -8.70
CA VAL A 74 0.26 9.09 -10.04
C VAL A 74 -1.10 8.61 -10.52
N ARG A 75 -1.44 8.96 -11.74
CA ARG A 75 -2.63 8.50 -12.45
C ARG A 75 -2.19 7.74 -13.69
N VAL A 76 -2.78 6.58 -13.91
CA VAL A 76 -2.59 5.80 -15.13
C VAL A 76 -3.95 5.56 -15.76
N GLU A 77 -4.05 5.79 -17.05
CA GLU A 77 -5.27 5.70 -17.85
C GLU A 77 -5.03 4.76 -19.02
N PHE A 78 -6.00 3.89 -19.30
CA PHE A 78 -6.00 3.02 -20.47
C PHE A 78 -7.36 3.16 -21.16
N GLY A 79 -7.33 3.38 -22.47
CA GLY A 79 -8.51 3.61 -23.28
C GLY A 79 -8.59 2.62 -24.42
N LYS A 80 -9.81 2.15 -24.70
CA LYS A 80 -10.15 1.43 -25.93
C LYS A 80 -11.20 2.22 -26.67
N THR A 81 -10.90 2.61 -27.90
CA THR A 81 -11.81 3.31 -28.78
C THR A 81 -12.35 2.32 -29.82
N SER A 82 -13.66 2.29 -30.07
CA SER A 82 -14.25 1.59 -31.21
C SER A 82 -14.89 2.60 -32.15
N GLY A 83 -14.65 2.46 -33.45
CA GLY A 83 -15.24 3.34 -34.46
C GLY A 83 -15.42 2.64 -35.80
N ARG A 84 -16.00 3.34 -36.78
CA ARG A 84 -16.26 2.79 -38.13
C ARG A 84 -14.99 2.32 -38.86
N ARG A 85 -13.80 2.77 -38.43
CA ARG A 85 -12.49 2.40 -38.98
C ARG A 85 -11.74 1.33 -38.16
N GLY A 86 -12.34 0.75 -37.12
CA GLY A 86 -11.75 -0.32 -36.31
C GLY A 86 -11.65 -0.01 -34.81
N TYR A 87 -10.86 -0.82 -34.10
CA TYR A 87 -10.55 -0.65 -32.67
C TYR A 87 -9.19 0.06 -32.50
N GLY A 88 -9.14 1.07 -31.64
CA GLY A 88 -7.92 1.74 -31.21
C GLY A 88 -7.66 1.49 -29.73
N TYR A 89 -6.39 1.40 -29.37
CA TYR A 89 -5.94 1.35 -27.98
C TYR A 89 -5.07 2.57 -27.69
N GLY A 90 -5.11 3.05 -26.46
CA GLY A 90 -4.23 4.12 -26.00
C GLY A 90 -4.01 4.05 -24.50
N SER A 91 -2.93 4.67 -24.04
CA SER A 91 -2.57 4.75 -22.63
C SER A 91 -2.03 6.13 -22.27
N GLY A 92 -2.16 6.52 -21.02
CA GLY A 92 -1.63 7.76 -20.50
C GLY A 92 -1.18 7.59 -19.06
N ALA A 93 -0.14 8.32 -18.69
CA ALA A 93 0.36 8.40 -17.34
C ALA A 93 0.53 9.89 -16.99
N ASP A 94 0.03 10.29 -15.83
CA ASP A 94 0.20 11.61 -15.24
C ASP A 94 0.77 11.44 -13.84
N ALA A 95 1.74 12.27 -13.48
CA ALA A 95 2.37 12.28 -12.17
C ALA A 95 2.47 13.72 -11.68
N MET A 96 2.05 13.94 -10.44
CA MET A 96 2.17 15.21 -9.75
C MET A 96 2.99 15.01 -8.48
N VAL A 97 3.91 15.93 -8.24
CA VAL A 97 4.66 16.03 -6.98
C VAL A 97 4.47 17.43 -6.42
N TYR A 98 4.37 17.54 -5.11
CA TYR A 98 4.33 18.82 -4.41
C TYR A 98 5.19 18.76 -3.14
N GLY A 99 5.90 19.83 -2.87
CA GLY A 99 6.64 20.08 -1.66
C GLY A 99 6.14 21.37 -1.03
N GLU A 100 5.90 21.35 0.28
CA GLU A 100 5.54 22.53 1.06
C GLU A 100 6.51 22.66 2.22
N ALA A 101 7.04 23.86 2.44
CA ALA A 101 7.88 24.20 3.58
C ALA A 101 7.22 25.35 4.36
N ARG A 102 7.19 25.24 5.69
CA ARG A 102 6.70 26.27 6.60
C ARG A 102 7.68 26.53 7.72
N SER A 103 7.88 27.79 8.08
CA SER A 103 8.75 28.18 9.19
C SER A 103 8.27 29.49 9.81
N GLN A 104 8.49 29.64 11.13
CA GLN A 104 8.21 30.88 11.84
C GLN A 104 9.48 31.76 11.81
N SER A 105 9.38 32.92 11.15
CA SER A 105 10.46 33.90 11.09
C SER A 105 10.17 35.11 11.99
N SER A 106 11.17 35.95 12.25
CA SER A 106 11.03 37.18 13.04
C SER A 106 10.07 38.21 12.44
N VAL A 107 9.73 38.07 11.15
CA VAL A 107 8.86 38.97 10.40
C VAL A 107 7.48 38.37 10.12
N GLY A 108 7.24 37.11 10.50
CA GLY A 108 5.99 36.38 10.26
C GLY A 108 6.18 34.93 9.83
N GLU A 109 5.08 34.23 9.54
CA GLU A 109 5.11 32.87 8.98
C GLU A 109 5.58 32.90 7.52
N VAL A 110 6.60 32.10 7.21
CA VAL A 110 7.08 31.90 5.84
C VAL A 110 6.56 30.57 5.33
N ARG A 111 5.91 30.62 4.17
CA ARG A 111 5.40 29.44 3.45
C ARG A 111 5.98 29.39 2.05
N ALA A 112 6.60 28.27 1.69
CA ALA A 112 7.08 27.99 0.34
C ALA A 112 6.38 26.74 -0.20
N VAL A 113 5.95 26.78 -1.46
CA VAL A 113 5.30 25.65 -2.14
C VAL A 113 5.97 25.46 -3.50
N ILE A 114 6.37 24.24 -3.79
CA ILE A 114 6.92 23.82 -5.09
C ILE A 114 6.03 22.69 -5.59
N SER A 115 5.62 22.73 -6.85
CA SER A 115 4.88 21.64 -7.46
C SER A 115 5.40 21.36 -8.86
N GLY A 116 5.35 20.10 -9.25
CA GLY A 116 5.72 19.62 -10.57
C GLY A 116 4.68 18.64 -11.07
N ARG A 117 4.36 18.72 -12.36
CA ARG A 117 3.48 17.78 -13.05
C ARG A 117 4.16 17.28 -14.31
N GLY A 118 4.06 15.98 -14.57
CA GLY A 118 4.56 15.33 -15.77
C GLY A 118 3.47 14.45 -16.35
N ARG A 119 3.24 14.56 -17.66
CA ARG A 119 2.27 13.73 -18.37
C ARG A 119 2.93 13.11 -19.59
N VAL A 120 2.64 11.84 -19.82
CA VAL A 120 2.98 11.09 -21.03
C VAL A 120 1.72 10.43 -21.54
N ASP A 121 1.42 10.60 -22.82
CA ASP A 121 0.32 9.88 -23.46
C ASP A 121 0.78 9.17 -24.73
N ASN A 122 0.20 8.00 -24.95
CA ASN A 122 0.38 7.16 -26.12
C ASN A 122 -1.00 6.89 -26.71
N ASN A 123 -1.42 7.79 -27.61
CA ASN A 123 -2.64 7.65 -28.41
C ASN A 123 -3.94 7.48 -27.58
N LEU A 124 -3.92 7.83 -26.28
CA LEU A 124 -5.10 7.80 -25.42
C LEU A 124 -6.17 8.81 -25.86
N ASN A 125 -5.73 9.91 -26.50
CA ASN A 125 -6.59 11.03 -26.88
C ASN A 125 -6.94 11.02 -28.38
N ASN A 126 -7.16 9.83 -28.96
CA ASN A 126 -7.55 9.68 -30.38
C ASN A 126 -9.07 9.84 -30.64
N GLY A 127 -9.85 10.19 -29.62
CA GLY A 127 -11.28 10.45 -29.73
C GLY A 127 -11.75 11.55 -28.80
N TRP A 128 -11.96 12.75 -29.36
CA TRP A 128 -12.96 13.77 -29.00
C TRP A 128 -13.42 13.90 -27.53
N GLN A 129 -12.51 13.89 -26.56
CA GLN A 129 -12.81 14.13 -25.14
C GLN A 129 -11.76 15.09 -24.56
N ARG A 130 -11.88 16.38 -24.91
CA ARG A 130 -11.27 17.50 -24.19
C ARG A 130 -12.41 18.30 -23.56
N TRP A 131 -12.66 18.10 -22.28
CA TRP A 131 -13.46 18.99 -21.44
C TRP A 131 -12.79 19.07 -20.08
#